data_AF-A0A925K369-F1
#
_entry.id   AF-A0A925K369-F1
#
_cell.length_a   1.000
_cell.length_b   1.000
_cell.length_c   1.000
_cell.angle_alpha   90.00
_cell.angle_beta   90.00
_cell.angle_gamma   90.00
#
_symmetry.space_group_name_H-M   'P 1'
#
loop_
_entity.id
_entity.type
_entity.pdbx_description
1 polymer ?
#
loop_
_entity_poly.entity_id
_entity_poly.type
_entity_poly.pdbx_seq_one_letter_code
_entity_poly.pdbx_strand_id
1 'polypeptide(L)'
;MRSSFAEGNDDIILTPDIAKFRELKIRLLSGSDTFTSGLALLAGFKTAKEAMADNDFSAFTSLLMEDEIVNTIKSQSILVEEAKSFARKVLDRYRNPFIEHQWLSI
;
A
#
# COMPACT_ATOMS: atom_id res chain seq x y z
N MET A 1 -11.22 27.81 -11.33
CA MET A 1 -9.78 28.14 -11.42
C MET A 1 -9.03 26.82 -11.47
N ARG A 2 -8.47 26.40 -12.62
CA ARG A 2 -7.61 25.22 -12.69
C ARG A 2 -6.23 25.64 -12.19
N SER A 3 -5.67 24.90 -11.24
CA SER A 3 -4.35 25.20 -10.66
C SER A 3 -3.26 24.90 -11.69
N SER A 4 -2.30 25.82 -11.88
CA SER A 4 -1.14 25.64 -12.76
C SER A 4 -0.22 24.48 -12.35
N PHE A 5 -0.43 23.91 -11.16
CA PHE A 5 0.35 22.81 -10.62
C PHE A 5 0.27 21.51 -11.45
N ALA A 6 -0.86 21.28 -12.14
CA ALA A 6 -1.04 20.09 -12.99
C ALA A 6 -0.67 20.32 -14.46
N GLU A 7 -0.36 21.55 -14.86
CA GLU A 7 -0.02 21.85 -16.24
C GLU A 7 1.37 21.28 -16.56
N GLY A 8 1.41 20.25 -17.42
CA GLY A 8 2.64 19.62 -17.89
C GLY A 8 3.22 18.54 -16.98
N ASN A 9 2.47 18.04 -16.00
CA ASN A 9 2.90 16.94 -15.13
C ASN A 9 1.87 15.80 -15.13
N ASP A 10 2.20 14.73 -15.84
CA ASP A 10 1.34 13.54 -16.01
C ASP A 10 1.17 12.74 -14.71
N ASP A 11 1.98 12.98 -13.68
CA ASP A 11 1.85 12.34 -12.36
C ASP A 11 0.74 12.98 -11.50
N ILE A 12 0.16 14.10 -11.94
CA ILE A 12 -0.86 14.83 -11.19
C ILE A 12 -2.23 14.60 -11.81
N ILE A 13 -3.07 13.85 -11.09
CA ILE A 13 -4.44 13.57 -11.50
C ILE A 13 -5.38 14.63 -10.90
N LEU A 14 -5.93 15.49 -11.75
CA LEU A 14 -7.04 16.39 -11.39
C LEU A 14 -8.37 15.68 -11.60
N THR A 15 -9.10 15.44 -10.52
CA THR A 15 -10.41 14.79 -10.52
C THR A 15 -11.39 15.55 -9.62
N PRO A 16 -12.68 15.63 -9.97
CA PRO A 16 -13.70 16.20 -9.09
C PRO A 16 -13.99 15.32 -7.86
N ASP A 17 -13.61 14.04 -7.88
CA ASP A 17 -13.79 13.11 -6.77
C ASP A 17 -12.53 12.25 -6.56
N ILE A 18 -12.02 12.23 -5.32
CA ILE A 18 -10.84 11.47 -4.90
C ILE A 18 -11.18 10.18 -4.15
N ALA A 19 -12.46 9.87 -3.94
CA ALA A 19 -12.91 8.75 -3.10
C ALA A 19 -12.20 7.44 -3.46
N LYS A 20 -12.11 7.15 -4.76
CA LYS A 20 -11.38 6.01 -5.30
C LYS A 20 -9.92 5.94 -4.83
N PHE A 21 -9.15 7.01 -5.05
CA PHE A 21 -7.74 7.08 -4.68
C PHE A 21 -7.54 7.02 -3.17
N ARG A 22 -8.46 7.65 -2.42
CA ARG A 22 -8.49 7.64 -0.96
C ARG A 22 -8.70 6.23 -0.43
N GLU A 23 -9.70 5.50 -0.93
CA GLU A 23 -9.98 4.13 -0.47
C GLU A 23 -8.82 3.17 -0.78
N LEU A 24 -8.24 3.25 -1.99
CA LEU A 24 -7.05 2.48 -2.35
C LEU A 24 -5.90 2.77 -1.38
N LYS A 25 -5.53 4.04 -1.18
CA LYS A 25 -4.42 4.41 -0.29
C LYS A 25 -4.70 4.02 1.16
N ILE A 26 -5.86 4.37 1.71
CA ILE A 26 -6.13 4.16 3.13
C ILE A 26 -6.14 2.68 3.45
N ARG A 27 -6.76 1.85 2.61
CA ARG A 27 -6.92 0.42 2.92
C ARG A 27 -5.70 -0.42 2.55
N LEU A 28 -5.08 -0.17 1.39
CA LEU A 28 -3.97 -0.99 0.91
C LEU A 28 -2.58 -0.47 1.29
N LEU A 29 -2.43 0.78 1.71
CA LEU A 29 -1.14 1.28 2.23
C LEU A 29 -1.21 1.46 3.74
N SER A 30 -2.08 2.34 4.22
CA SER A 30 -2.15 2.60 5.67
C SER A 30 -2.75 1.43 6.46
N GLY A 31 -3.70 0.73 5.87
CA GLY A 31 -4.32 -0.45 6.45
C GLY A 31 -3.32 -1.60 6.60
N SER A 32 -2.55 -1.90 5.55
CA SER A 32 -1.50 -2.93 5.62
C SER A 32 -0.42 -2.55 6.62
N ASP A 33 0.07 -1.31 6.61
CA ASP A 33 1.06 -0.81 7.60
C ASP A 33 0.63 -1.11 9.03
N THR A 34 -0.61 -0.72 9.37
CA THR A 34 -1.18 -0.89 10.71
C THR A 34 -1.39 -2.37 11.06
N PHE A 35 -1.83 -3.18 10.09
CA PHE A 35 -2.11 -4.58 10.32
C PHE A 35 -0.83 -5.40 10.54
N THR A 36 0.23 -5.08 9.81
CA THR A 36 1.48 -5.85 9.85
C THR A 36 2.49 -5.36 10.87
N SER A 37 2.45 -4.08 11.29
CA SER A 37 3.46 -3.50 12.19
C SER A 37 3.57 -4.24 13.52
N GLY A 38 2.42 -4.59 14.14
CA GLY A 38 2.41 -5.34 15.40
C GLY A 38 3.04 -6.73 15.27
N LEU A 39 2.69 -7.46 14.21
CA LEU A 39 3.26 -8.78 13.94
C LEU A 39 4.76 -8.68 13.63
N ALA A 40 5.18 -7.68 12.85
CA ALA A 40 6.57 -7.48 12.50
C ALA A 40 7.44 -7.21 13.74
N LEU A 41 6.95 -6.36 14.65
CA LEU A 41 7.63 -6.05 15.91
C LEU A 41 7.74 -7.29 16.80
N LEU A 42 6.68 -8.10 16.90
CA LEU A 42 6.70 -9.36 17.67
C LEU A 42 7.63 -10.41 17.05
N ALA A 43 7.76 -10.43 15.73
CA ALA A 43 8.71 -11.27 15.01
C ALA A 43 10.16 -10.75 15.07
N GLY A 44 10.39 -9.57 15.65
CA GLY A 44 11.72 -8.98 15.83
C GLY A 44 12.25 -8.20 14.61
N PHE A 45 11.42 -7.95 13.60
CA PHE A 45 11.81 -7.12 12.46
C PHE A 45 11.74 -5.63 12.82
N LYS A 46 12.79 -4.86 12.52
CA LYS A 46 12.82 -3.42 12.78
C LYS A 46 12.29 -2.62 11.61
N THR A 47 12.54 -3.10 10.40
CA THR A 47 12.15 -2.41 9.16
C THR A 47 11.29 -3.29 8.25
N ALA A 48 10.52 -2.65 7.36
CA ALA A 48 9.70 -3.38 6.41
C ALA A 48 10.53 -4.24 5.45
N LYS A 49 11.70 -3.77 4.99
CA LYS A 49 12.57 -4.57 4.13
C LYS A 49 13.08 -5.85 4.81
N GLU A 50 13.37 -5.81 6.11
CA GLU A 50 13.76 -6.99 6.88
C GLU A 50 12.61 -7.98 6.96
N ALA A 51 11.41 -7.51 7.28
CA ALA A 51 10.22 -8.35 7.34
C ALA A 51 9.89 -8.96 5.97
N MET A 52 10.00 -8.18 4.89
CA MET A 52 9.74 -8.66 3.53
C MET A 52 10.84 -9.58 2.98
N ALA A 53 12.00 -9.67 3.63
CA ALA A 53 13.06 -10.63 3.30
C ALA A 53 12.81 -12.01 3.91
N ASP A 54 11.92 -12.11 4.90
CA ASP A 54 11.42 -13.38 5.43
C ASP A 54 10.31 -13.92 4.52
N ASN A 55 10.42 -15.20 4.15
CA ASN A 55 9.51 -15.82 3.19
C ASN A 55 8.08 -15.93 3.75
N ASP A 56 7.93 -16.28 5.03
CA ASP A 56 6.62 -16.49 5.64
C ASP A 56 5.91 -15.14 5.83
N PHE A 57 6.63 -14.13 6.30
CA PHE A 57 6.09 -12.78 6.46
C PHE A 57 5.75 -12.11 5.12
N SER A 58 6.59 -12.29 4.11
CA SER A 58 6.33 -11.79 2.74
C SER A 58 5.12 -12.46 2.11
N ALA A 59 4.98 -13.79 2.27
CA ALA A 59 3.82 -14.54 1.80
C ALA A 59 2.53 -14.11 2.52
N PHE A 60 2.59 -13.99 3.86
CA PHE A 60 1.48 -13.49 4.68
C PHE A 60 1.03 -12.10 4.25
N THR A 61 1.97 -11.16 4.09
CA THR A 61 1.66 -9.77 3.72
C THR A 61 1.08 -9.72 2.30
N SER A 62 1.62 -10.52 1.39
CA SER A 62 1.11 -10.58 0.01
C SER A 62 -0.32 -11.15 -0.03
N LEU A 63 -0.61 -12.21 0.72
CA LEU A 63 -1.96 -12.79 0.84
C LEU A 63 -2.95 -11.82 1.48
N LEU A 64 -2.56 -11.19 2.59
CA LEU A 64 -3.35 -10.15 3.25
C LEU A 64 -3.74 -9.04 2.27
N MET A 65 -2.80 -8.57 1.46
CA MET A 65 -3.05 -7.45 0.57
C MET A 65 -3.82 -7.86 -0.69
N GLU A 66 -3.37 -8.90 -1.40
CA GLU A 66 -3.91 -9.28 -2.72
C GLU A 66 -5.20 -10.09 -2.65
N ASP A 67 -5.41 -10.87 -1.58
CA ASP A 67 -6.56 -11.78 -1.48
C ASP A 67 -7.55 -11.36 -0.37
N GLU A 68 -7.10 -10.79 0.74
CA GLU A 68 -8.01 -10.31 1.79
C GLU A 68 -8.46 -8.87 1.54
N ILE A 69 -7.57 -7.88 1.65
CA ILE A 69 -7.92 -6.46 1.59
C ILE A 69 -8.55 -6.10 0.24
N VAL A 70 -7.93 -6.48 -0.89
CA VAL A 70 -8.46 -6.20 -2.24
C VAL A 70 -9.93 -6.59 -2.39
N ASN A 71 -10.33 -7.75 -1.84
CA ASN A 71 -11.70 -8.23 -1.96
C ASN A 71 -12.71 -7.40 -1.16
N THR A 72 -12.26 -6.65 -0.16
CA THR A 72 -13.10 -5.76 0.66
C THR A 72 -13.30 -4.37 0.05
N ILE A 73 -12.43 -3.94 -0.87
CA ILE A 73 -12.43 -2.57 -1.40
C ILE A 73 -13.08 -2.46 -2.79
N LYS A 74 -13.37 -3.59 -3.42
CA LYS A 74 -14.03 -3.65 -4.72
C LYS A 74 -15.36 -2.89 -4.68
N SER A 75 -15.58 -2.06 -5.69
CA SER A 75 -16.77 -1.25 -5.81
C SER A 75 -17.07 -1.01 -7.29
N GLN A 76 -18.12 -0.23 -7.59
CA GLN A 76 -18.38 0.19 -8.97
C GLN A 76 -17.23 1.04 -9.56
N SER A 77 -16.43 1.71 -8.73
CA SER A 77 -15.35 2.60 -9.14
C SER A 77 -13.95 2.02 -8.97
N ILE A 78 -13.81 0.90 -8.24
CA ILE A 78 -12.54 0.21 -7.98
C ILE A 78 -12.64 -1.22 -8.51
N LEU A 79 -11.92 -1.48 -9.61
CA LEU A 79 -11.79 -2.82 -10.17
C LEU A 79 -10.79 -3.65 -9.35
N VAL A 80 -11.01 -4.96 -9.29
CA VAL A 80 -10.13 -5.89 -8.56
C VAL A 80 -8.69 -5.82 -9.06
N GLU A 81 -8.48 -5.84 -10.38
CA GLU A 81 -7.12 -5.79 -10.95
C GLU A 81 -6.42 -4.45 -10.68
N GLU A 82 -7.16 -3.35 -10.61
CA GLU A 82 -6.60 -2.06 -10.23
C GLU A 82 -6.17 -2.05 -8.76
N ALA A 83 -7.01 -2.60 -7.88
CA ALA A 83 -6.67 -2.77 -6.48
C ALA A 83 -5.45 -3.69 -6.29
N LYS A 84 -5.37 -4.81 -7.03
CA LYS A 84 -4.20 -5.70 -7.03
C LYS A 84 -2.95 -5.01 -7.55
N SER A 85 -3.06 -4.22 -8.62
CA SER A 85 -1.94 -3.42 -9.12
C SER A 85 -1.43 -2.43 -8.07
N PHE A 86 -2.33 -1.76 -7.36
CA PHE A 86 -1.97 -0.86 -6.26
C PHE A 86 -1.30 -1.62 -5.11
N ALA A 87 -1.86 -2.78 -4.71
CA ALA A 87 -1.29 -3.64 -3.67
C ALA A 87 0.16 -4.05 -3.99
N ARG A 88 0.43 -4.50 -5.22
CA ARG A 88 1.78 -4.88 -5.68
C ARG A 88 2.75 -3.70 -5.60
N LYS A 89 2.33 -2.51 -6.01
CA LYS A 89 3.15 -1.29 -5.86
C LYS A 89 3.48 -0.99 -4.40
N VAL A 90 2.56 -1.23 -3.46
CA VAL A 90 2.84 -1.07 -2.03
C VAL A 90 3.82 -2.13 -1.53
N LEU A 91 3.62 -3.39 -1.91
CA LEU A 91 4.55 -4.48 -1.57
C LEU A 91 5.98 -4.20 -2.09
N ASP A 92 6.11 -3.67 -3.30
CA ASP A 92 7.40 -3.25 -3.87
C ASP A 92 8.05 -2.12 -3.05
N ARG A 93 7.24 -1.19 -2.50
CA ARG A 93 7.74 -0.14 -1.61
C ARG A 93 8.25 -0.72 -0.29
N TYR A 94 7.58 -1.71 0.28
CA TYR A 94 8.07 -2.39 1.50
C TYR A 94 9.39 -3.13 1.25
N ARG A 95 9.61 -3.61 0.03
CA ARG A 95 10.85 -4.28 -0.40
C ARG A 95 11.98 -3.32 -0.79
N ASN A 96 11.76 -2.00 -0.78
CA ASN A 96 12.77 -1.04 -1.24
C ASN A 96 14.01 -1.07 -0.31
N PRO A 97 15.20 -1.48 -0.81
CA PRO A 97 16.39 -1.62 0.03
C PRO A 97 16.97 -0.28 0.49
N PHE A 98 16.63 0.82 -0.20
CA PHE A 98 17.16 2.16 0.03
C PHE A 98 16.35 2.99 1.05
N ILE A 99 15.21 2.47 1.54
CA ILE A 99 14.36 3.16 2.51
C ILE A 99 14.32 2.37 3.81
N GLU A 100 14.61 3.01 4.94
CA GLU A 100 14.47 2.44 6.27
C GLU A 100 13.08 2.72 6.84
N HIS A 101 12.08 2.04 6.30
CA HIS A 101 10.72 2.13 6.81
C HIS A 101 10.59 1.37 8.13
N GLN A 102 10.72 2.08 9.25
CA GLN A 102 10.71 1.49 10.60
C GLN A 102 9.29 1.19 11.07
N TRP A 103 9.05 -0.03 11.56
CA TRP A 103 7.73 -0.42 12.07
C TRP A 103 7.31 0.35 13.33
N LEU A 104 8.27 0.84 14.12
CA LEU A 104 8.01 1.71 15.28
C LEU A 104 7.55 3.13 14.90
N SER A 105 7.64 3.52 13.63
CA SER A 105 7.22 4.84 13.12
C SER A 105 5.87 4.81 12.40
N ILE A 106 5.20 3.65 12.38
CA ILE A 106 3.80 3.50 11.96
C ILE A 106 2.88 4.03 13.06
#